data_AF-A0A7J9SQU0-F1
#
_entry.id   AF-A0A7J9SQU0-F1
#
_cell.length_a   1.000
_cell.length_b   1.000
_cell.length_c   1.000
_cell.angle_alpha   90.00
_cell.angle_beta   90.00
_cell.angle_gamma   90.00
#
_symmetry.space_group_name_H-M   'P 1'
#
loop_
_entity.id
_entity.type
_entity.pdbx_description
1 polymer ?
#
loop_
_entity_poly.entity_id
_entity_poly.type
_entity_poly.pdbx_seq_one_letter_code
_entity_poly.pdbx_strand_id
1 'polypeptide(L)'
;MINDALDDQDEMISRTYLCCLNKSITGFFTIVADTIEVQAIDEADGIDGYPYHKYPSIKIARLAVDETCERQGFGRFLVLAAIGLALSVSGIIGCRYLTVDSNPESMSFYERLGF
;
A
#
# COMPACT_ATOMS: atom_id res chain seq x y z
N MET A 1 6.16 6.69 16.74
CA MET A 1 6.28 6.54 15.27
C MET A 1 7.45 5.66 14.84
N ILE A 2 8.72 5.99 15.15
CA ILE A 2 9.86 5.11 14.76
C ILE A 2 9.91 3.84 15.62
N ASN A 3 9.73 3.96 16.94
CA ASN A 3 9.70 2.79 17.84
C ASN A 3 8.52 1.87 17.49
N ASP A 4 7.33 2.45 17.29
CA ASP A 4 6.14 1.70 16.89
C ASP A 4 6.36 0.90 15.59
N ALA A 5 7.12 1.43 14.63
CA ALA A 5 7.40 0.72 13.38
C ALA A 5 8.39 -0.45 13.55
N LEU A 6 9.29 -0.40 14.54
CA LEU A 6 10.17 -1.52 14.86
C LEU A 6 9.40 -2.62 15.59
N ASP A 7 8.62 -2.22 16.60
CA ASP A 7 7.77 -3.14 17.37
C ASP A 7 6.74 -3.82 16.44
N ASP A 8 6.08 -3.06 15.56
CA ASP A 8 5.12 -3.60 14.58
C ASP A 8 5.77 -4.63 13.64
N GLN A 9 7.05 -4.48 13.31
CA GLN A 9 7.76 -5.43 12.45
C GLN A 9 8.15 -6.70 13.19
N ASP A 10 8.67 -6.54 14.41
CA ASP A 10 9.07 -7.67 15.27
C ASP A 10 7.85 -8.54 15.61
N GLU A 11 6.69 -7.92 15.83
CA GLU A 11 5.41 -8.57 16.09
C GLU A 11 4.65 -8.99 14.81
N MET A 12 5.24 -8.76 13.62
CA MET A 12 4.65 -9.08 12.31
C MET A 12 3.28 -8.43 12.03
N ILE A 13 3.01 -7.29 12.65
CA ILE A 13 1.80 -6.48 12.44
C ILE A 13 1.88 -5.72 11.11
N SER A 14 3.05 -5.19 10.78
CA SER A 14 3.28 -4.48 9.51
C SER A 14 4.72 -4.63 9.02
N ARG A 15 4.97 -4.30 7.75
CA ARG A 15 6.32 -4.20 7.20
C ARG A 15 6.55 -2.84 6.59
N THR A 16 7.61 -2.16 7.04
CA THR A 16 7.97 -0.81 6.59
C THR A 16 9.24 -0.85 5.74
N TYR A 17 9.18 -0.21 4.59
CA TYR A 17 10.27 -0.13 3.63
C TYR A 17 10.73 1.31 3.50
N LEU A 18 12.04 1.53 3.64
CA LEU A 18 12.66 2.85 3.55
C LEU A 18 13.23 3.05 2.14
N CYS A 19 12.98 4.22 1.56
CA CYS A 19 13.67 4.68 0.37
C CYS A 19 14.83 5.58 0.79
N CYS A 20 16.04 5.17 0.46
CA CYS A 20 17.27 5.87 0.85
C CYS A 20 18.03 6.36 -0.39
N LEU A 21 18.34 7.65 -0.44
CA LEU A 21 19.22 8.26 -1.43
C LEU A 21 20.45 8.82 -0.72
N ASN A 22 21.64 8.37 -1.10
CA ASN A 22 22.92 8.85 -0.52
C ASN A 22 22.96 8.80 1.03
N LYS A 23 22.37 7.76 1.63
CA LYS A 23 22.19 7.54 3.08
C LYS A 23 21.16 8.43 3.79
N SER A 24 20.46 9.31 3.06
CA SER A 24 19.31 10.05 3.56
C SER A 24 18.02 9.30 3.23
N ILE A 25 17.07 9.26 4.18
CA ILE A 25 15.74 8.71 3.95
C ILE A 25 14.94 9.75 3.18
N THR A 26 14.51 9.42 1.97
CA THR A 26 13.71 10.29 1.08
C THR A 26 12.23 9.96 1.11
N GLY A 27 11.86 8.87 1.77
CA GLY A 27 10.47 8.45 1.96
C GLY A 27 10.37 7.02 2.47
N PHE A 28 9.15 6.59 2.75
CA PHE A 28 8.87 5.23 3.18
C PHE A 28 7.45 4.81 2.80
N PHE A 29 7.20 3.51 2.86
CA PHE A 29 5.84 2.98 2.85
C PHE A 29 5.74 1.77 3.78
N THR A 30 4.54 1.53 4.27
CA THR A 30 4.21 0.40 5.14
C THR A 30 3.10 -0.42 4.49
N ILE A 31 3.27 -1.75 4.45
CA ILE A 31 2.23 -2.68 3.99
C ILE A 31 1.76 -3.59 5.12
N VAL A 32 0.48 -3.94 5.08
CA VAL A 32 -0.17 -4.89 5.98
C VAL A 32 -1.03 -5.87 5.19
N ALA A 33 -1.22 -7.09 5.72
CA ALA A 33 -2.24 -8.00 5.22
C ALA A 33 -3.61 -7.44 5.61
N ASP A 34 -4.58 -7.50 4.70
CA ASP A 34 -5.91 -6.94 4.93
C ASP A 34 -7.00 -7.68 4.15
N THR A 35 -8.24 -7.22 4.31
CA THR A 35 -9.38 -7.63 3.52
C THR A 35 -10.20 -6.41 3.12
N ILE A 36 -10.85 -6.46 1.96
CA ILE A 36 -11.81 -5.43 1.53
C ILE A 36 -13.20 -6.06 1.36
N GLU A 37 -14.23 -5.36 1.85
CA GLU A 37 -15.61 -5.80 1.71
C GLU A 37 -16.02 -5.79 0.24
N VAL A 38 -16.77 -6.81 -0.20
CA VAL A 38 -17.25 -6.89 -1.60
C VAL A 38 -18.09 -5.68 -1.98
N GLN A 39 -18.89 -5.16 -1.04
CA GLN A 39 -19.72 -3.96 -1.24
C GLN A 39 -18.91 -2.66 -1.44
N ALA A 40 -17.60 -2.67 -1.15
CA ALA A 40 -16.71 -1.54 -1.38
C ALA A 40 -16.01 -1.59 -2.75
N ILE A 41 -16.29 -2.63 -3.55
CA ILE A 41 -15.71 -2.81 -4.89
C ILE A 41 -16.79 -2.51 -5.93
N ASP A 42 -16.43 -1.71 -6.93
CA ASP A 42 -17.30 -1.46 -8.08
C ASP A 42 -17.61 -2.78 -8.81
N GLU A 43 -18.86 -2.94 -9.26
CA GLU A 43 -19.33 -4.18 -9.91
C GLU A 43 -18.44 -4.61 -11.08
N ALA A 44 -17.87 -3.65 -11.80
CA ALA A 44 -16.97 -3.88 -12.94
C ALA A 44 -15.62 -4.51 -12.55
N ASP A 45 -15.16 -4.28 -11.31
CA ASP A 45 -13.87 -4.78 -10.80
C ASP A 45 -14.02 -6.05 -9.95
N GLY A 46 -15.25 -6.40 -9.60
CA GLY A 46 -15.62 -7.59 -8.85
C GLY A 46 -15.54 -8.90 -9.64
N ILE A 47 -15.81 -10.01 -8.95
CA ILE A 47 -16.08 -11.31 -9.56
C ILE A 47 -17.59 -11.54 -9.48
N ASP A 48 -18.22 -11.77 -10.63
CA ASP A 48 -19.65 -12.11 -10.65
C ASP A 48 -19.92 -13.40 -9.85
N GLY A 49 -20.94 -13.37 -9.00
CA GLY A 49 -21.27 -14.46 -8.10
C GLY A 49 -20.19 -14.80 -7.06
N TYR A 50 -19.33 -13.86 -6.68
CA TYR A 50 -18.30 -14.10 -5.66
C TYR A 50 -18.92 -14.60 -4.34
N PRO A 51 -18.50 -15.78 -3.82
CA PRO A 51 -19.24 -16.47 -2.76
C PRO A 51 -18.93 -15.98 -1.34
N TYR A 52 -17.97 -15.05 -1.17
CA TYR A 52 -17.52 -14.58 0.14
C TYR A 52 -17.84 -13.10 0.35
N HIS A 53 -17.91 -12.65 1.61
CA HIS A 53 -18.17 -11.24 1.92
C HIS A 53 -16.98 -10.31 1.69
N LYS A 54 -15.77 -10.87 1.62
CA LYS A 54 -14.51 -10.12 1.57
C LYS A 54 -13.57 -10.69 0.54
N TYR A 55 -12.82 -9.80 -0.12
CA TYR A 55 -11.67 -10.18 -0.92
C TYR A 55 -10.38 -10.08 -0.10
N PRO A 56 -9.41 -10.99 -0.33
CA PRO A 56 -8.08 -10.86 0.24
C PRO A 56 -7.35 -9.68 -0.40
N SER A 57 -6.72 -8.86 0.43
CA SER A 57 -5.97 -7.69 -0.02
C SER A 57 -4.67 -7.50 0.74
N ILE A 58 -3.83 -6.64 0.19
CA ILE A 58 -2.72 -6.01 0.88
C ILE A 58 -3.06 -4.53 0.95
N LYS A 59 -2.82 -3.87 2.09
CA LYS A 59 -3.05 -2.44 2.24
C LYS A 59 -1.72 -1.71 2.35
N ILE A 60 -1.56 -0.61 1.59
CA ILE A 60 -0.56 0.43 1.85
C ILE A 60 -1.09 1.27 3.02
N ALA A 61 -0.68 0.92 4.24
CA ALA A 61 -1.19 1.55 5.46
C ALA A 61 -0.59 2.95 5.69
N ARG A 62 0.63 3.16 5.22
CA ARG A 62 1.33 4.45 5.31
C ARG A 62 2.19 4.65 4.08
N LEU A 63 2.26 5.88 3.58
CA LEU A 63 3.19 6.30 2.55
C LEU A 63 3.50 7.77 2.78
N ALA A 64 4.79 8.11 2.83
CA ALA A 64 5.23 9.49 2.92
C ALA A 64 6.54 9.69 2.16
N VAL A 65 6.71 10.90 1.65
CA VAL A 65 7.93 11.37 1.00
C VAL A 65 8.47 12.50 1.87
N ASP A 66 9.79 12.61 1.97
CA ASP A 66 10.41 13.76 2.62
C ASP A 66 10.01 15.05 1.88
N GLU A 67 9.67 16.12 2.60
CA GLU A 67 9.18 17.38 2.03
C GLU A 67 10.17 17.97 1.01
N THR A 68 11.47 17.80 1.22
CA THR A 68 12.52 18.28 0.30
C THR A 68 12.60 17.48 -1.00
N CYS A 69 11.98 16.31 -1.02
CA CYS A 69 11.94 15.35 -2.13
C CYS A 69 10.56 15.29 -2.81
N GLU A 70 9.59 16.08 -2.36
CA GLU A 70 8.26 16.08 -2.95
C GLU A 70 8.25 16.52 -4.42
N ARG A 71 7.25 16.01 -5.16
CA ARG A 71 7.02 16.33 -6.59
C ARG A 71 8.18 15.97 -7.53
N GLN A 72 9.17 15.23 -7.06
CA GLN A 72 10.29 14.71 -7.86
C GLN A 72 10.09 13.25 -8.30
N GLY A 73 8.88 12.70 -8.11
CA GLY A 73 8.53 11.34 -8.55
C GLY A 73 8.72 10.25 -7.48
N PHE A 74 9.28 10.57 -6.31
CA PHE A 74 9.47 9.60 -5.21
C PHE A 74 8.15 8.96 -4.76
N GLY A 75 7.07 9.73 -4.60
CA GLY A 75 5.78 9.16 -4.20
C GLY A 75 5.29 8.07 -5.17
N ARG A 76 5.36 8.34 -6.48
CA ARG A 76 5.03 7.35 -7.51
C ARG A 76 5.96 6.14 -7.45
N PHE A 77 7.25 6.37 -7.25
CA PHE A 77 8.23 5.28 -7.10
C PHE A 77 7.89 4.37 -5.91
N LEU A 78 7.53 4.94 -4.76
CA LEU A 78 7.12 4.19 -3.57
C LEU A 78 5.87 3.35 -3.82
N VAL A 79 4.85 3.90 -4.48
CA VAL A 79 3.64 3.13 -4.85
C VAL A 79 3.97 1.98 -5.79
N LEU A 80 4.81 2.20 -6.82
CA LEU A 80 5.23 1.13 -7.73
C LEU A 80 6.03 0.05 -7.01
N ALA A 81 6.88 0.42 -6.05
CA ALA A 81 7.59 -0.54 -5.21
C ALA A 81 6.62 -1.39 -4.36
N ALA A 82 5.60 -0.75 -3.76
CA ALA A 82 4.55 -1.47 -3.02
C ALA A 82 3.76 -2.43 -3.92
N ILE A 83 3.41 -2.02 -5.14
CA ILE A 83 2.74 -2.89 -6.14
C ILE A 83 3.63 -4.09 -6.46
N GLY A 84 4.93 -3.89 -6.71
CA GLY A 84 5.86 -4.98 -7.00
C GLY A 84 5.95 -6.02 -5.87
N LEU A 85 5.98 -5.55 -4.61
CA LEU A 85 5.93 -6.44 -3.44
C LEU A 85 4.59 -7.17 -3.32
N ALA A 86 3.47 -6.47 -3.52
CA ALA A 86 2.14 -7.08 -3.47
C ALA A 86 1.97 -8.17 -4.54
N LEU A 87 2.46 -7.93 -5.76
CA LEU A 87 2.48 -8.94 -6.83
C LEU A 87 3.37 -10.15 -6.50
N SER A 88 4.50 -9.92 -5.82
CA SER A 88 5.37 -11.02 -5.39
C SER A 88 4.68 -11.88 -4.32
N VAL A 89 3.99 -11.24 -3.36
CA VAL A 89 3.21 -11.93 -2.33
C VAL A 89 2.02 -12.67 -2.93
N SER A 90 1.32 -12.09 -3.91
CA SER A 90 0.17 -12.72 -4.56
C SER A 90 0.54 -13.95 -5.40
N GLY A 91 1.82 -14.11 -5.77
CA GLY A 91 2.34 -15.34 -6.36
C GLY A 91 2.47 -16.50 -5.36
N ILE A 92 2.44 -16.22 -4.05
CA ILE A 92 2.59 -17.20 -2.97
C ILE A 92 1.23 -17.46 -2.28
N ILE A 93 0.42 -16.42 -2.10
CA ILE A 93 -0.91 -16.49 -1.47
C ILE A 93 -1.98 -15.86 -2.37
N GLY A 94 -3.23 -16.30 -2.24
CA GLY A 94 -4.34 -15.64 -2.92
C GLY A 94 -4.54 -14.20 -2.42
N CYS A 95 -4.28 -13.22 -3.27
CA CYS A 95 -4.49 -11.79 -2.99
C CYS A 95 -4.94 -11.09 -4.27
N ARG A 96 -6.09 -10.40 -4.22
CA ARG A 96 -6.72 -9.79 -5.41
C ARG A 96 -6.54 -8.29 -5.47
N TYR A 97 -6.62 -7.60 -4.33
CA TYR A 97 -6.61 -6.15 -4.29
C TYR A 97 -5.40 -5.59 -3.54
N LEU A 98 -4.92 -4.44 -4.01
CA LEU A 98 -4.05 -3.56 -3.25
C LEU A 98 -4.88 -2.34 -2.87
N THR A 99 -5.02 -2.08 -1.58
CA THR A 99 -5.81 -0.95 -1.06
C THR A 99 -4.90 0.10 -0.46
N VAL A 100 -5.42 1.31 -0.31
CA VAL A 100 -4.74 2.40 0.38
C VAL A 100 -5.77 3.19 1.17
N ASP A 101 -5.40 3.60 2.39
CA ASP A 101 -6.17 4.59 3.13
C ASP A 101 -5.59 5.96 2.76
N SER A 102 -6.31 6.71 1.93
CA SER A 102 -5.89 8.04 1.50
C SER A 102 -6.60 9.12 2.30
N ASN A 103 -5.82 10.09 2.79
CA ASN A 103 -6.37 11.35 3.25
C ASN A 103 -6.98 12.12 2.07
N PRO A 104 -7.98 13.00 2.28
CA PRO A 104 -8.62 13.75 1.19
C PRO A 104 -7.65 14.52 0.28
N GLU A 105 -6.59 15.07 0.86
CA GLU A 105 -5.57 15.83 0.14
C GLU A 105 -4.73 14.95 -0.82
N SER A 106 -4.65 13.65 -0.55
CA SER A 106 -3.86 12.69 -1.32
C SER A 106 -4.68 11.86 -2.29
N MET A 107 -6.02 11.96 -2.30
CA MET A 107 -6.88 11.12 -3.16
C MET A 107 -6.49 11.25 -4.64
N SER A 108 -6.37 12.49 -5.12
CA SER A 108 -6.01 12.75 -6.52
C SER A 108 -4.64 12.18 -6.91
N PHE A 109 -3.73 11.99 -5.95
CA PHE A 109 -2.43 11.36 -6.21
C PHE A 109 -2.60 9.87 -6.51
N TYR A 110 -3.42 9.16 -5.74
CA TYR A 110 -3.68 7.74 -5.94
C TYR A 110 -4.56 7.47 -7.16
N GLU A 111 -5.60 8.29 -7.40
CA GLU A 111 -6.46 8.18 -8.59
C GLU A 111 -5.65 8.27 -9.90
N ARG A 112 -4.68 9.19 -9.97
CA ARG A 112 -3.78 9.30 -11.14
C ARG A 112 -2.88 8.08 -11.35
N LEU A 113 -2.76 7.22 -10.35
CA LEU A 113 -2.00 5.96 -10.40
C LEU A 113 -2.91 4.75 -10.68
N GLY A 114 -4.22 4.95 -10.81
CA GLY A 114 -5.21 3.90 -11.09
C GLY A 114 -5.72 3.16 -9.86
N PHE A 115 -5.61 3.77 -8.68
CA PHE A 115 -6.36 3.38 -7.49
C PHE A 115 -7.77 3.98 -7.51
#